data_AF-A0A2E7D5I2-F1
#
_entry.id   AF-A0A2E7D5I2-F1
#
_cell.length_a   1.000
_cell.length_b   1.000
_cell.length_c   1.000
_cell.angle_alpha   90.00
_cell.angle_beta   90.00
_cell.angle_gamma   90.00
#
_symmetry.space_group_name_H-M   'P 1'
#
loop_
_entity.id
_entity.type
_entity.pdbx_description
1 polymer ?
#
loop_
_entity_poly.entity_id
_entity_poly.type
_entity_poly.pdbx_seq_one_letter_code
_entity_poly.pdbx_strand_id
1 'polypeptide(L)'
;MDQKFEGTPQAEIKLDGRKLIRGDVSNDWGLRLQWQIKRDGKVIATPLARTDMEYVHDDKTPGKYEVVLQMWKYINYKKNKQGEFTESKFIDISNTVSYTI
;
A
#
# COMPACT_ATOMS: atom_id res chain seq x y z
N MET A 1 -1.95 -25.12 4.73
CA MET A 1 -2.94 -24.70 3.72
C MET A 1 -2.23 -23.66 2.88
N ASP A 2 -1.78 -24.04 1.68
CA ASP A 2 -1.11 -23.10 0.78
C ASP A 2 -2.19 -22.34 0.02
N GLN A 3 -2.32 -21.05 0.30
CA GLN A 3 -3.23 -20.18 -0.44
C GLN A 3 -2.67 -20.03 -1.86
N LYS A 4 -3.34 -20.63 -2.85
CA LYS A 4 -3.03 -20.39 -4.26
C LYS A 4 -3.57 -19.02 -4.64
N PHE A 5 -2.66 -18.08 -4.82
CA PHE A 5 -2.93 -16.77 -5.37
C PHE A 5 -2.97 -16.87 -6.90
N GLU A 6 -4.07 -16.46 -7.52
CA GLU A 6 -4.12 -16.31 -8.97
C GLU A 6 -3.51 -14.94 -9.35
N GLY A 7 -2.45 -14.97 -10.16
CA GLY A 7 -1.79 -13.75 -10.64
C GLY A 7 -1.07 -12.91 -9.58
N THR A 8 -0.44 -11.84 -10.03
CA THR A 8 0.14 -10.80 -9.15
C THR A 8 -0.85 -9.63 -9.07
N PRO A 9 -1.22 -9.17 -7.86
CA PRO A 9 -2.11 -8.04 -7.70
C PRO A 9 -1.52 -6.79 -8.34
N GLN A 10 -2.36 -6.06 -9.05
CA GLN A 10 -1.95 -4.84 -9.73
C GLN A 10 -3.10 -3.84 -9.78
N ALA A 11 -2.76 -2.57 -9.54
CA ALA A 11 -3.65 -1.43 -9.65
C ALA A 11 -2.91 -0.22 -10.23
N GLU A 12 -3.66 0.75 -10.74
CA GLU A 12 -3.14 2.07 -11.09
C GLU A 12 -3.64 3.10 -10.05
N ILE A 13 -2.77 4.05 -9.69
CA ILE A 13 -3.12 5.15 -8.79
C ILE A 13 -2.80 6.50 -9.43
N LYS A 14 -3.59 7.52 -9.07
CA LYS A 14 -3.50 8.87 -9.60
C LYS A 14 -3.55 9.90 -8.47
N LEU A 15 -3.01 11.07 -8.75
CA LEU A 15 -3.11 12.25 -7.90
C LEU A 15 -4.07 13.26 -8.52
N ASP A 16 -4.94 13.79 -7.68
CA ASP A 16 -5.74 14.99 -7.94
C ASP A 16 -5.42 16.01 -6.85
N GLY A 17 -4.43 16.87 -7.12
CA GLY A 17 -3.82 17.71 -6.08
C GLY A 17 -3.19 16.87 -4.97
N ARG A 18 -3.76 16.92 -3.75
CA ARG A 18 -3.35 16.12 -2.58
C ARG A 18 -4.25 14.90 -2.32
N LYS A 19 -5.20 14.64 -3.22
CA LYS A 19 -6.11 13.50 -3.15
C LYS A 19 -5.49 12.34 -3.93
N LEU A 20 -5.29 11.22 -3.25
CA LEU A 20 -4.94 9.94 -3.86
C LEU A 20 -6.19 9.23 -4.32
N ILE A 21 -6.16 8.70 -5.53
CA ILE A 21 -7.25 7.92 -6.11
C ILE A 21 -6.65 6.61 -6.61
N ARG A 22 -7.19 5.46 -6.18
CA ARG A 22 -6.84 4.16 -6.75
C ARG A 22 -7.92 3.66 -7.70
N GLY A 23 -7.49 2.92 -8.71
CA GLY A 23 -8.37 2.04 -9.46
C GLY A 23 -8.70 0.74 -8.72
N ASP A 24 -9.38 -0.14 -9.44
CA ASP A 24 -9.62 -1.51 -9.02
C ASP A 24 -8.32 -2.30 -8.95
N VAL A 25 -8.27 -3.27 -8.02
CA VAL A 25 -7.14 -4.20 -7.90
C VAL A 25 -7.45 -5.43 -8.73
N SER A 26 -6.69 -5.64 -9.80
CA SER A 26 -6.68 -6.91 -10.54
C SER A 26 -5.98 -7.99 -9.70
N ASN A 27 -6.35 -9.27 -9.88
CA ASN A 27 -5.79 -10.40 -9.13
C ASN A 27 -5.83 -10.19 -7.61
N ASP A 28 -6.91 -9.58 -7.11
CA ASP A 28 -7.05 -9.21 -5.70
C ASP A 28 -7.16 -10.43 -4.80
N TRP A 29 -6.24 -10.55 -3.84
CA TRP A 29 -6.19 -11.67 -2.90
C TRP A 29 -7.14 -11.53 -1.71
N GLY A 30 -7.87 -10.42 -1.62
CA GLY A 30 -8.76 -10.14 -0.48
C GLY A 30 -8.02 -9.85 0.83
N LEU A 31 -6.70 -9.67 0.77
CA LEU A 31 -5.86 -9.41 1.92
C LEU A 31 -5.77 -7.90 2.21
N ARG A 32 -5.09 -7.55 3.30
CA ARG A 32 -4.94 -6.16 3.74
C ARG A 32 -4.34 -5.31 2.62
N LEU A 33 -5.08 -4.28 2.24
CA LEU A 33 -4.71 -3.27 1.25
C LEU A 33 -4.46 -1.95 1.99
N GLN A 34 -3.38 -1.26 1.68
CA GLN A 34 -3.04 0.02 2.31
C GLN A 34 -2.27 0.93 1.35
N TRP A 35 -2.34 2.23 1.60
CA TRP A 35 -1.37 3.17 1.03
C TRP A 35 -0.05 3.06 1.79
N GLN A 36 1.07 3.27 1.13
CA GLN A 36 2.33 3.64 1.79
C GLN A 36 2.69 5.05 1.35
N ILE A 37 2.74 5.97 2.32
CA ILE A 37 3.10 7.36 2.08
C ILE A 37 4.48 7.59 2.70
N LYS A 38 5.43 7.98 1.86
CA LYS A 38 6.76 8.43 2.25
C LYS A 38 6.86 9.93 2.13
N ARG A 39 7.62 10.55 3.03
CA ARG A 39 8.12 11.92 2.92
C ARG A 39 9.64 11.88 3.03
N ASP A 40 10.31 12.42 2.03
CA ASP A 40 11.78 12.43 1.93
C ASP A 40 12.40 11.04 2.15
N GLY A 41 11.78 10.02 1.55
CA GLY A 41 12.20 8.62 1.65
C GLY A 41 11.77 7.87 2.92
N LYS A 42 11.24 8.56 3.94
CA LYS A 42 10.77 7.95 5.20
C LYS A 42 9.26 7.68 5.17
N VAL A 43 8.84 6.47 5.51
CA VAL A 43 7.41 6.15 5.67
C VAL A 43 6.82 6.95 6.82
N ILE A 44 5.77 7.72 6.56
CA ILE A 44 5.09 8.57 7.53
C ILE A 44 3.65 8.14 7.81
N ALA A 45 3.01 7.43 6.87
CA ALA A 45 1.64 6.97 7.04
C ALA A 45 1.35 5.70 6.23
N THR A 46 0.45 4.85 6.76
CA THR A 46 -0.05 3.62 6.10
C THR A 46 -1.58 3.47 6.20
N PRO A 47 -2.37 4.44 5.71
CA PRO A 47 -3.83 4.40 5.81
C PRO A 47 -4.43 3.22 5.04
N LEU A 48 -5.57 2.72 5.52
CA LEU A 48 -6.26 1.56 4.93
C LEU A 48 -6.79 1.89 3.52
N ALA A 49 -6.48 0.98 2.59
CA ALA A 49 -6.82 0.92 1.17
C ALA A 49 -8.24 0.48 0.81
N ARG A 50 -8.83 -0.32 1.69
CA ARG A 50 -9.80 -1.33 1.28
C ARG A 50 -11.19 -0.75 1.07
N THR A 51 -11.64 0.04 2.03
CA THR A 51 -12.99 0.61 2.08
C THR A 51 -13.17 1.76 1.09
N ASP A 52 -12.13 2.60 0.98
CA ASP A 52 -12.22 3.85 0.25
C ASP A 52 -11.26 3.83 -0.95
N MET A 53 -11.77 4.24 -2.11
CA MET A 53 -10.96 4.41 -3.33
C MET A 53 -10.16 5.72 -3.32
N GLU A 54 -10.56 6.65 -2.46
CA GLU A 54 -9.96 7.98 -2.36
C GLU A 54 -9.40 8.20 -0.96
N TYR A 55 -8.26 8.90 -0.88
CA TYR A 55 -7.67 9.32 0.39
C TYR A 55 -7.03 10.69 0.25
N VAL A 56 -7.38 11.61 1.14
CA VAL A 56 -6.74 12.92 1.25
C VAL A 56 -5.68 12.88 2.33
N HIS A 57 -4.45 13.24 1.98
CA HIS A 57 -3.39 13.36 2.95
C HIS A 57 -3.35 14.77 3.54
N ASP A 58 -3.67 14.88 4.83
CA ASP A 58 -3.79 16.18 5.51
C ASP A 58 -2.46 16.79 5.97
N ASP A 59 -1.36 16.03 5.97
CA ASP A 59 -0.03 16.57 6.27
C ASP A 59 0.37 17.63 5.24
N LYS A 60 0.89 18.75 5.74
CA LYS A 60 1.35 19.90 4.96
C LYS A 60 2.81 20.25 5.24
N THR A 61 3.53 19.35 5.92
CA THR A 61 4.96 19.55 6.15
C THR A 61 5.68 19.59 4.80
N PRO A 62 6.56 20.58 4.56
CA PRO A 62 7.31 20.62 3.31
C PRO A 62 8.15 19.36 3.08
N GLY A 63 8.27 18.93 1.84
CA GLY A 63 9.04 17.75 1.46
C GLY A 63 8.51 17.05 0.22
N LYS A 64 9.28 16.08 -0.28
CA LYS A 64 8.87 15.23 -1.39
C LYS A 64 8.05 14.07 -0.84
N TYR A 65 6.79 13.99 -1.25
CA TYR A 65 5.91 12.88 -0.95
C TYR A 65 5.93 11.86 -2.07
N GLU A 66 6.01 10.58 -1.70
CA GLU A 66 5.96 9.45 -2.62
C GLU A 66 4.93 8.45 -2.10
N VAL A 67 4.01 8.04 -2.96
CA VAL A 67 2.90 7.18 -2.58
C VAL A 67 2.76 5.99 -3.52
N VAL A 68 2.53 4.82 -2.92
CA VAL A 68 2.27 3.56 -3.61
C VAL A 68 1.17 2.79 -2.89
N LEU A 69 0.40 1.98 -3.62
CA LEU A 69 -0.56 1.05 -3.05
C LEU A 69 0.14 -0.28 -2.73
N GLN A 70 -0.11 -0.81 -1.54
CA GLN A 70 0.48 -2.05 -1.06
C GLN A 70 -0.57 -3.08 -0.69
N MET A 71 -0.31 -4.35 -1.01
CA MET A 71 -1.11 -5.48 -0.55
C MET A 71 -0.27 -6.42 0.31
N TRP A 72 -0.88 -6.97 1.35
CA TRP A 72 -0.26 -8.00 2.16
C TRP A 72 -0.12 -9.30 1.37
N LYS A 73 1.11 -9.79 1.25
CA LYS A 73 1.42 -11.13 0.74
C LYS A 73 1.63 -12.07 1.92
N TYR A 74 0.67 -12.95 2.13
CA TYR A 74 0.83 -14.05 3.07
C TYR A 74 1.71 -15.13 2.44
N ILE A 75 2.84 -15.46 3.07
CA ILE A 75 3.74 -16.53 2.61
C ILE A 75 3.56 -17.77 3.48
N ASN A 76 3.66 -17.61 4.80
CA ASN A 76 3.41 -18.68 5.77
C ASN A 76 3.17 -18.10 7.18
N TYR A 77 2.89 -19.01 8.12
CA TYR A 77 2.61 -18.68 9.52
C TYR A 77 3.87 -18.55 10.40
N LYS A 78 5.09 -18.57 9.83
CA LYS A 78 6.29 -18.42 10.66
C LYS A 78 6.31 -17.04 11.29
N LYS A 79 6.44 -17.02 12.63
CA LYS A 79 6.45 -15.82 13.44
C LYS A 79 7.71 -15.76 14.31
N ASN A 80 8.18 -14.55 14.59
CA ASN A 80 9.24 -14.33 15.56
C ASN A 80 8.71 -14.47 16.99
N LYS A 81 9.59 -14.30 17.99
CA LYS A 81 9.21 -14.38 19.42
C LYS A 81 8.18 -13.31 19.82
N GLN A 82 8.06 -12.24 19.06
CA GLN A 82 7.12 -11.13 19.25
C GLN A 82 5.77 -11.37 18.55
N GLY A 83 5.60 -12.50 17.85
CA GLY A 83 4.36 -12.86 17.18
C GLY A 83 4.18 -12.24 15.79
N GLU A 84 5.21 -11.56 15.26
CA GLU A 84 5.19 -10.93 13.94
C GLU A 84 5.58 -11.95 12.87
N PHE A 85 4.91 -11.90 11.72
CA PHE A 85 5.26 -12.77 10.59
C PHE A 85 6.67 -12.45 10.07
N THR A 86 7.49 -13.47 9.85
CA THR A 86 8.89 -13.29 9.42
C THR A 86 9.07 -13.26 7.91
N GLU A 87 8.17 -13.92 7.16
CA GLU A 87 8.25 -14.01 5.70
C GLU A 87 7.12 -13.27 4.99
N SER A 88 5.93 -13.23 5.59
CA SER A 88 4.79 -12.47 5.06
C SER A 88 5.06 -10.97 5.14
N LYS A 89 4.72 -10.23 4.08
CA LYS A 89 5.09 -8.81 3.95
C LYS A 89 4.13 -8.05 3.05
N PHE A 90 4.17 -6.72 3.13
CA PHE A 90 3.56 -5.88 2.12
C PHE A 90 4.41 -5.89 0.84
N ILE A 91 3.73 -5.95 -0.30
CA ILE A 91 4.32 -5.74 -1.63
C ILE A 91 3.65 -4.55 -2.28
N ASP A 92 4.42 -3.82 -3.08
CA ASP A 92 3.90 -2.72 -3.90
C ASP A 92 3.13 -3.32 -5.08
N ILE A 93 1.93 -2.80 -5.35
CA ILE A 93 1.02 -3.32 -6.37
C ILE A 93 0.58 -2.24 -7.36
N SER A 94 1.16 -1.04 -7.31
CA SER A 94 0.82 0.06 -8.22
C SER A 94 2.05 0.80 -8.73
N ASN A 95 1.82 1.69 -9.70
CA ASN A 95 2.74 2.79 -9.96
C ASN A 95 2.94 3.64 -8.70
N THR A 96 4.09 4.29 -8.60
CA THR A 96 4.36 5.31 -7.59
C THR A 96 3.96 6.68 -8.14
N VAL A 97 3.24 7.45 -7.33
CA VAL A 97 2.95 8.86 -7.60
C VAL A 97 3.69 9.74 -6.61
N SER A 98 4.03 10.96 -7.01
CA SER A 98 4.77 11.89 -6.16
C SER A 98 4.27 13.32 -6.29
N TYR A 99 4.33 14.05 -5.19
CA TYR A 99 4.07 15.48 -5.15
C TYR A 99 5.00 16.14 -4.13
N THR A 100 5.16 17.46 -4.24
CA THR A 100 5.96 18.25 -3.30
C THR A 100 5.05 19.26 -2.63
N ILE A 101 5.23 19.41 -1.32
CA ILE A 101 4.69 20.52 -0.54
C ILE A 101 5.85 21.43 -0.16
#